data_AF-A0A2C9LS11-F1
#
_entry.id   AF-A0A2C9LS11-F1
#
_cell.length_a   1.000
_cell.length_b   1.000
_cell.length_c   1.000
_cell.angle_alpha   90.00
_cell.angle_beta   90.00
_cell.angle_gamma   90.00
#
_symmetry.space_group_name_H-M   'P 1'
#
loop_
_entity.id
_entity.type
_entity.pdbx_description
1 polymer ?
#
loop_
_entity_poly.entity_id
_entity_poly.type
_entity_poly.pdbx_seq_one_letter_code
_entity_poly.pdbx_strand_id
1 'polypeptide(L)'
;MSLDLEKAHEPRDVDISAAGRGVWLVKVPKYLSEQWKTCANGTEVGKLRISKPRVSSKPDIVFTSFDVSKKAGPVLDSNGLIMPTTSTLPKKPTMVGSKNHKFIVTNVGNQNLVVMSQLKTEIPGKDTYTERISVEGKVVQRAECHPIVDDQYKQLKKDQVQAQNTPQRQVKLLTTIVQSYKPVNDHISNEERKTKKVEKRSRVEKEKVMDVLFNAFEKHQFYNVKDLVGITKQPVPYLKEILKEICNYNMTAPHKNMWELKPEFRHYKSHDETT
;
A
#
# COMPACT_ATOMS: atom_id res chain seq x y z
N MET A 1 8.64 -20.12 10.97
CA MET A 1 7.39 -20.90 10.82
C MET A 1 7.27 -22.08 11.78
N SER A 2 8.34 -22.60 12.40
CA SER A 2 8.23 -23.74 13.34
C SER A 2 8.01 -23.38 14.82
N LEU A 3 8.19 -22.12 15.22
CA LEU A 3 8.06 -21.67 16.62
C LEU A 3 6.61 -21.33 17.02
N ASP A 4 5.73 -21.09 16.05
CA ASP A 4 4.34 -20.67 16.33
C ASP A 4 3.41 -21.86 16.67
N LEU A 5 3.79 -23.09 16.30
CA LEU A 5 2.98 -24.28 16.54
C LEU A 5 3.11 -24.82 17.97
N GLU A 6 4.28 -24.64 18.60
CA GLU A 6 4.54 -25.06 19.97
C GLU A 6 3.77 -24.21 21.00
N LYS A 7 3.57 -22.93 20.70
CA LYS A 7 2.86 -21.97 21.57
C LYS A 7 1.33 -22.15 21.57
N ALA A 8 0.79 -22.96 20.67
CA ALA A 8 -0.66 -23.19 20.54
C ALA A 8 -1.21 -24.17 21.59
N HIS A 9 -0.35 -24.99 22.20
CA HIS A 9 -0.73 -26.00 23.20
C HIS A 9 -0.32 -25.65 24.63
N GLU A 10 0.21 -24.45 24.84
CA GLU A 10 0.56 -23.99 26.19
C GLU A 10 -0.74 -23.84 27.01
N PRO A 11 -0.88 -24.50 28.17
CA PRO A 11 -2.08 -24.42 28.98
C PRO A 11 -2.25 -22.97 29.45
N ARG A 12 -3.28 -22.30 28.94
CA ARG A 12 -3.63 -20.94 29.37
C ARG A 12 -4.79 -21.01 30.33
N ASP A 13 -4.63 -20.35 31.46
CA ASP A 13 -5.72 -20.20 32.43
C ASP A 13 -6.83 -19.36 31.82
N VAL A 14 -8.06 -19.89 31.90
CA VAL A 14 -9.28 -19.21 31.46
C VAL A 14 -10.03 -18.75 32.70
N ASP A 15 -10.39 -17.48 32.74
CA ASP A 15 -11.23 -16.93 33.80
C ASP A 15 -12.69 -17.34 33.59
N ILE A 16 -13.26 -18.09 34.53
CA ILE A 16 -14.61 -18.67 34.46
C ILE A 16 -15.56 -17.95 35.45
N SER A 17 -15.10 -16.90 36.13
CA SER A 17 -15.88 -16.21 37.18
C SER A 17 -17.27 -15.74 36.73
N ALA A 18 -17.42 -15.31 35.47
CA ALA A 18 -18.69 -14.86 34.90
C ALA A 18 -19.46 -15.95 34.13
N ALA A 19 -19.05 -17.23 34.15
CA ALA A 19 -19.68 -18.28 33.35
C ALA A 19 -21.16 -18.55 33.71
N GLY A 20 -21.56 -18.28 34.95
CA GLY A 20 -22.96 -18.37 35.39
C GLY A 20 -23.85 -17.20 34.93
N ARG A 21 -23.27 -16.12 34.38
CA ARG A 21 -24.00 -14.93 33.95
C ARG A 21 -24.83 -15.23 32.70
N GLY A 22 -26.13 -14.93 32.76
CA GLY A 22 -27.02 -14.99 31.61
C GLY A 22 -26.91 -13.73 30.74
N VAL A 23 -26.60 -13.89 29.45
CA VAL A 23 -26.51 -12.79 28.48
C VAL A 23 -27.51 -12.93 27.33
N TRP A 24 -27.85 -11.82 26.68
CA TRP A 24 -28.75 -11.81 25.52
C TRP A 24 -27.94 -11.61 24.24
N LEU A 25 -28.25 -12.41 23.23
CA LEU A 25 -27.71 -12.25 21.88
C LEU A 25 -28.74 -11.55 21.00
N VAL A 26 -28.44 -10.32 20.57
CA VAL A 26 -29.35 -9.53 19.73
C VAL A 26 -28.75 -9.30 18.36
N LYS A 27 -29.45 -9.72 17.31
CA LYS A 27 -29.13 -9.37 15.92
C LYS A 27 -29.68 -7.98 15.62
N VAL A 28 -28.82 -7.08 15.15
CA VAL A 28 -29.15 -5.65 14.93
C VAL A 28 -28.99 -5.26 13.45
N PRO A 29 -29.89 -4.44 12.87
CA PRO A 29 -29.73 -3.89 11.52
C PRO A 29 -28.43 -3.09 11.33
N LYS A 30 -27.86 -3.14 10.11
CA LYS A 30 -26.57 -2.51 9.80
C LYS A 30 -26.53 -1.01 10.10
N TYR A 31 -27.57 -0.26 9.73
CA TYR A 31 -27.61 1.19 9.95
C TYR A 31 -27.51 1.57 11.44
N LEU A 32 -28.13 0.80 12.35
CA LEU A 32 -27.99 1.03 13.80
C LEU A 32 -26.56 0.73 14.27
N SER A 33 -25.98 -0.38 13.81
CA SER A 33 -24.61 -0.74 14.20
C SER A 33 -23.58 0.27 13.70
N GLU A 34 -23.78 0.85 12.53
CA GLU A 34 -22.92 1.90 11.97
C GLU A 34 -23.05 3.19 12.79
N GLN A 35 -24.25 3.55 13.23
CA GLN A 35 -24.47 4.69 14.12
C GLN A 35 -23.76 4.49 15.47
N TRP A 36 -23.91 3.32 16.11
CA TRP A 36 -23.29 3.06 17.41
C TRP A 36 -21.76 3.07 17.35
N LYS A 37 -21.16 2.63 16.24
CA LYS A 37 -19.71 2.69 16.01
C LYS A 37 -19.16 4.12 15.92
N THR A 38 -19.99 5.08 15.50
CA THR A 38 -19.58 6.50 15.45
C THR A 38 -19.72 7.23 16.78
N CYS A 39 -20.30 6.59 17.80
CA CYS A 39 -20.52 7.21 19.11
C CYS A 39 -19.29 7.03 20.01
N ALA A 40 -19.03 8.01 20.89
CA ALA A 40 -18.02 7.87 21.93
C ALA A 40 -18.43 6.81 22.97
N ASN A 41 -17.44 6.21 23.63
CA ASN A 41 -17.68 5.23 24.69
C ASN A 41 -18.55 5.82 25.80
N GLY A 42 -19.54 5.07 26.28
CA GLY A 42 -20.48 5.52 27.31
C GLY A 42 -21.63 6.40 26.81
N THR A 43 -21.71 6.66 25.49
CA THR A 43 -22.86 7.39 24.92
C THR A 43 -24.13 6.53 24.99
N GLU A 44 -25.21 7.11 25.51
CA GLU A 44 -26.51 6.47 25.50
C GLU A 44 -27.12 6.47 24.09
N VAL A 45 -27.31 5.28 23.51
CA VAL A 45 -27.77 5.09 22.12
C VAL A 45 -29.27 4.85 21.97
N GLY A 46 -29.99 4.64 23.08
CA GLY A 46 -31.42 4.38 23.06
C GLY A 46 -31.94 3.75 24.34
N LYS A 47 -33.25 3.50 24.38
CA LYS A 47 -33.97 2.93 25.51
C LYS A 47 -34.68 1.64 25.11
N LEU A 48 -34.50 0.58 25.89
CA LEU A 48 -35.21 -0.68 25.73
C LEU A 48 -36.42 -0.72 26.68
N ARG A 49 -37.61 -0.94 26.14
CA ARG A 49 -38.85 -1.14 26.89
C ARG A 49 -39.30 -2.59 26.77
N ILE A 50 -39.41 -3.28 27.90
CA ILE A 50 -39.90 -4.66 27.99
C ILE A 50 -41.26 -4.63 28.68
N SER A 51 -42.32 -4.91 27.94
CA SER A 51 -43.68 -5.05 28.46
C SER A 51 -44.06 -6.53 28.53
N LYS A 52 -44.57 -6.97 29.67
CA LYS A 52 -45.13 -8.32 29.85
C LYS A 52 -46.64 -8.18 29.98
N PRO A 53 -47.39 -8.24 28.87
CA PRO A 53 -48.85 -8.15 28.94
C PRO A 53 -49.42 -9.35 29.72
N ARG A 54 -50.42 -9.11 30.57
CA ARG A 54 -51.07 -10.19 31.36
C ARG A 54 -51.77 -11.24 30.49
N VAL A 55 -52.07 -10.89 29.23
CA VAL A 55 -52.89 -11.67 28.30
C VAL A 55 -52.06 -12.48 27.29
N SER A 56 -50.80 -12.10 27.02
CA SER A 56 -49.91 -12.79 26.06
C SER A 56 -48.68 -13.33 26.76
N SER A 57 -48.35 -14.62 26.52
CA SER A 57 -47.14 -15.25 27.06
C SER A 57 -45.85 -14.68 26.47
N LYS A 58 -45.91 -14.02 25.31
CA LYS A 58 -44.74 -13.42 24.65
C LYS A 58 -44.54 -11.98 25.15
N PRO A 59 -43.32 -11.62 25.60
CA PRO A 59 -43.01 -10.24 25.99
C PRO A 59 -43.01 -9.34 24.74
N ASP A 60 -43.57 -8.15 24.88
CA ASP A 60 -43.48 -7.10 23.87
C ASP A 60 -42.26 -6.22 24.17
N ILE A 61 -41.25 -6.33 23.33
CA ILE A 61 -39.95 -5.67 23.52
C ILE A 61 -39.73 -4.66 22.40
N VAL A 62 -39.60 -3.39 22.78
CA VAL A 62 -39.40 -2.29 21.84
C VAL A 62 -38.14 -1.52 22.24
N PHE A 63 -37.24 -1.35 21.29
CA PHE A 63 -36.06 -0.52 21.39
C PHE A 63 -36.28 0.82 20.67
N THR A 64 -36.14 1.92 21.40
CA THR A 64 -36.21 3.26 20.85
C THR A 64 -34.80 3.83 20.72
N SER A 65 -34.32 4.02 19.50
CA SER A 65 -33.01 4.61 19.22
C SER A 65 -33.02 6.13 19.39
N PHE A 66 -31.96 6.67 19.96
CA PHE A 66 -31.77 8.12 20.05
C PHE A 66 -31.05 8.66 18.82
N ASP A 67 -31.31 9.93 18.49
CA ASP A 67 -30.58 10.63 17.45
C ASP A 67 -29.22 11.06 18.02
N VAL A 68 -28.20 10.24 17.74
CA VAL A 68 -26.84 10.46 18.24
C VAL A 68 -26.01 11.37 17.32
N SER A 69 -26.58 11.81 16.19
CA SER A 69 -25.89 12.69 15.23
C SER A 69 -25.53 14.07 15.82
N LYS A 70 -26.30 14.53 16.81
CA LYS A 70 -26.08 15.81 17.50
C LYS A 70 -25.13 15.73 18.70
N LYS A 71 -24.68 14.53 19.07
CA LYS A 71 -23.72 14.26 20.16
C LYS A 71 -22.40 13.68 19.65
N ALA A 72 -22.13 13.80 18.34
CA ALA A 72 -20.78 13.63 17.85
C ALA A 72 -19.96 14.82 18.36
N GLY A 73 -19.09 14.58 19.35
CA GLY A 73 -18.07 15.54 19.73
C GLY A 73 -17.19 15.90 18.52
N PRO A 74 -16.49 17.04 18.54
CA PRO A 74 -15.57 17.38 17.46
C PRO A 74 -14.57 16.23 17.28
N VAL A 75 -14.45 15.76 16.03
CA VAL A 75 -13.46 14.76 15.65
C VAL A 75 -12.10 15.44 15.72
N LEU A 76 -11.31 15.12 16.75
CA LEU A 76 -9.93 15.55 16.90
C LEU A 76 -9.04 14.57 16.12
N ASP A 77 -8.05 15.09 15.38
CA ASP A 77 -6.97 14.28 14.84
C ASP A 77 -5.96 13.90 15.93
N SER A 78 -4.97 13.06 15.58
CA SER A 78 -3.87 12.67 16.47
C SER A 78 -3.01 13.85 16.97
N ASN A 79 -3.24 15.06 16.47
CA ASN A 79 -2.47 16.26 16.76
C ASN A 79 -3.30 17.35 17.46
N GLY A 80 -4.55 17.06 17.85
CA GLY A 80 -5.38 17.94 18.68
C GLY A 80 -5.94 19.18 18.00
N LEU A 81 -6.02 19.22 16.66
CA LEU A 81 -6.59 20.36 15.93
C LEU A 81 -8.03 20.11 15.47
N ILE A 82 -8.86 21.15 15.55
CA ILE A 82 -10.28 21.14 15.18
C ILE A 82 -10.41 21.26 13.66
N MET A 83 -10.94 20.23 13.00
CA MET A 83 -11.26 20.26 11.56
C MET A 83 -12.44 21.21 11.27
N PRO A 84 -12.29 22.22 10.39
CA PRO A 84 -13.43 22.99 9.91
C PRO A 84 -14.25 22.17 8.91
N THR A 85 -15.54 22.01 9.20
CA THR A 85 -16.51 21.36 8.31
C THR A 85 -16.87 22.29 7.15
N THR A 86 -16.02 22.38 6.12
CA THR A 86 -16.42 22.96 4.84
C THR A 86 -17.12 21.91 3.99
N SER A 87 -18.42 22.12 3.84
CA SER A 87 -19.39 21.31 3.12
C SER A 87 -19.11 21.31 1.60
N THR A 88 -18.35 20.33 1.10
CA THR A 88 -18.29 20.05 -0.36
C THR A 88 -18.01 18.59 -0.71
N LEU A 89 -18.70 17.63 -0.08
CA LEU A 89 -18.79 16.23 -0.55
C LEU A 89 -20.24 15.73 -0.32
N PRO A 90 -20.75 14.76 -1.10
CA PRO A 90 -22.17 14.43 -1.09
C PRO A 90 -22.55 13.95 0.31
N LYS A 91 -23.46 14.68 0.96
CA LYS A 91 -24.03 14.31 2.25
C LYS A 91 -24.43 12.83 2.16
N LYS A 92 -23.76 11.95 2.91
CA LYS A 92 -24.36 10.67 3.27
C LYS A 92 -25.75 11.03 3.81
N PRO A 93 -26.84 10.45 3.27
CA PRO A 93 -28.18 10.82 3.69
C PRO A 93 -28.23 10.71 5.20
N THR A 94 -28.62 11.79 5.86
CA THR A 94 -28.81 11.85 7.30
C THR A 94 -29.69 10.67 7.67
N MET A 95 -29.11 9.64 8.28
CA MET A 95 -29.75 8.37 8.57
C MET A 95 -30.76 8.56 9.72
N VAL A 96 -31.86 9.23 9.44
CA VAL A 96 -33.03 9.24 10.32
C VAL A 96 -33.79 7.94 10.04
N GLY A 97 -33.21 6.82 10.48
CA GLY A 97 -33.91 5.55 10.51
C GLY A 97 -35.13 5.61 11.43
N SER A 98 -36.07 4.67 11.28
CA SER A 98 -37.21 4.57 12.21
C SER A 98 -36.68 4.56 13.64
N LYS A 99 -37.27 5.40 14.49
CA LYS A 99 -36.82 5.56 15.88
C LYS A 99 -37.12 4.32 16.73
N ASN A 100 -38.06 3.48 16.30
CA ASN A 100 -38.54 2.36 17.09
C ASN A 100 -38.31 1.03 16.37
N HIS A 101 -37.86 0.04 17.13
CA HIS A 101 -37.53 -1.29 16.65
C HIS A 101 -38.15 -2.33 17.56
N LYS A 102 -38.80 -3.35 16.99
CA LYS A 102 -39.39 -4.46 17.73
C LYS A 102 -38.38 -5.60 17.85
N PHE A 103 -38.18 -6.12 19.05
CA PHE A 103 -37.31 -7.28 19.25
C PHE A 103 -38.15 -8.55 19.20
N ILE A 104 -37.84 -9.41 18.24
CA ILE A 104 -38.48 -10.73 18.10
C ILE A 104 -37.60 -11.75 18.80
N VAL A 105 -38.11 -12.28 19.91
CA VAL A 105 -37.38 -13.17 20.79
C VAL A 105 -37.52 -14.62 20.32
N THR A 106 -36.40 -15.34 20.23
CA THR A 106 -36.30 -16.74 19.77
C THR A 106 -35.66 -17.59 20.87
N ASN A 107 -36.13 -18.83 21.02
CA ASN A 107 -35.57 -19.79 21.97
C ASN A 107 -34.16 -20.23 21.53
N VAL A 108 -33.25 -20.41 22.49
CA VAL A 108 -31.87 -20.89 22.30
C VAL A 108 -31.70 -22.38 22.61
N GLY A 109 -32.77 -23.10 22.96
CA GLY A 109 -32.71 -24.45 23.53
C GLY A 109 -32.03 -25.53 22.67
N ASN A 110 -31.79 -25.29 21.39
CA ASN A 110 -31.11 -26.23 20.50
C ASN A 110 -29.59 -26.01 20.40
N GLN A 111 -29.05 -24.93 20.98
CA GLN A 111 -27.62 -24.62 20.93
C GLN A 111 -27.13 -24.01 22.24
N ASN A 112 -26.01 -24.49 22.76
CA ASN A 112 -25.33 -23.87 23.89
C ASN A 112 -24.35 -22.81 23.38
N LEU A 113 -24.64 -21.54 23.62
CA LEU A 113 -23.83 -20.42 23.19
C LEU A 113 -23.20 -19.75 24.43
N VAL A 114 -21.89 -19.50 24.35
CA VAL A 114 -21.08 -18.88 25.40
C VAL A 114 -20.33 -17.70 24.81
N VAL A 115 -20.23 -16.61 25.57
CA VAL A 115 -19.45 -15.43 25.19
C VAL A 115 -18.09 -15.50 25.87
N MET A 116 -17.05 -15.36 25.07
CA MET A 116 -15.66 -15.28 25.53
C MET A 116 -15.08 -13.93 25.12
N SER A 117 -14.22 -13.36 25.95
CA SER A 117 -13.44 -12.17 25.62
C SER A 117 -11.94 -12.49 25.70
N GLN A 118 -11.16 -11.80 24.85
CA GLN A 118 -9.71 -11.93 24.79
C GLN A 118 -9.12 -10.54 24.92
N LEU A 119 -8.42 -10.28 26.03
CA LEU A 119 -7.70 -9.03 26.25
C LEU A 119 -6.21 -9.25 25.98
N LYS A 120 -5.64 -8.41 25.11
CA LYS A 120 -4.20 -8.37 24.86
C LYS A 120 -3.63 -7.19 25.63
N THR A 121 -2.89 -7.46 26.70
CA THR A 121 -2.19 -6.43 27.46
C THR A 121 -0.74 -6.38 27.02
N GLU A 122 -0.30 -5.19 26.58
CA GLU A 122 1.10 -4.90 26.31
C GLU A 122 1.79 -4.58 27.64
N ILE A 123 2.80 -5.35 28.01
CA ILE A 123 3.64 -5.04 29.15
C ILE A 123 4.82 -4.22 28.62
N PRO A 124 4.98 -2.95 29.04
CA PRO A 124 6.11 -2.14 28.60
C PRO A 124 7.43 -2.79 29.05
N GLY A 125 8.29 -3.14 28.08
CA GLY A 125 9.63 -3.70 28.32
C GLY A 125 9.79 -5.21 28.15
N LYS A 126 8.76 -5.96 27.70
CA LYS A 126 8.89 -7.38 27.36
C LYS A 126 8.12 -7.70 26.09
N ASP A 127 8.75 -8.34 25.10
CA ASP A 127 8.14 -8.74 23.82
C ASP A 127 7.08 -9.87 23.95
N THR A 128 6.52 -10.06 25.14
CA THR A 128 5.53 -11.09 25.45
C THR A 128 4.20 -10.45 25.82
N TYR A 129 3.20 -10.58 24.95
CA TYR A 129 1.82 -10.27 25.27
C TYR A 129 1.28 -11.27 26.30
N THR A 130 0.68 -10.78 27.39
CA THR A 130 -0.18 -11.63 28.22
C THR A 130 -1.58 -11.58 27.63
N GLU A 131 -1.99 -12.67 27.00
CA GLU A 131 -3.35 -12.84 26.51
C GLU A 131 -4.21 -13.41 27.64
N ARG A 132 -5.11 -12.59 28.20
CA ARG A 132 -6.10 -13.05 29.19
C ARG A 132 -7.37 -13.45 28.47
N ILE A 133 -7.81 -14.69 28.67
CA ILE A 133 -9.05 -15.23 28.13
C ILE A 133 -10.06 -15.34 29.29
N SER A 134 -11.26 -14.80 29.11
CA SER A 134 -12.34 -14.90 30.09
C SER A 134 -13.65 -15.34 29.44
N VAL A 135 -14.45 -16.07 30.22
CA VAL A 135 -15.82 -16.46 29.89
C VAL A 135 -16.76 -15.41 30.50
N GLU A 136 -17.43 -14.64 29.65
CA GLU A 136 -18.31 -13.53 30.04
C GLU A 136 -19.75 -13.98 30.39
N GLY A 137 -20.13 -15.19 29.99
CA GLY A 137 -21.41 -15.78 30.35
C GLY A 137 -22.04 -16.64 29.26
N LYS A 138 -23.18 -17.23 29.60
CA LYS A 138 -23.99 -18.10 28.74
C LYS A 138 -25.15 -17.32 28.13
N VAL A 139 -25.37 -17.48 26.82
CA VAL A 139 -26.51 -16.86 26.15
C VAL A 139 -27.79 -17.56 26.58
N VAL A 140 -28.65 -16.82 27.30
CA VAL A 140 -29.95 -17.32 27.77
C VAL A 140 -31.08 -17.00 26.81
N GLN A 141 -30.94 -15.93 26.01
CA GLN A 141 -31.97 -15.51 25.09
C GLN A 141 -31.39 -14.97 23.79
N ARG A 142 -32.03 -15.29 22.67
CA ARG A 142 -31.73 -14.74 21.36
C ARG A 142 -32.86 -13.82 20.93
N ALA A 143 -32.53 -12.66 20.36
CA ALA A 143 -33.51 -11.75 19.80
C ALA A 143 -33.05 -11.18 18.46
N GLU A 144 -34.00 -10.82 17.61
CA GLU A 144 -33.76 -10.12 16.36
C GLU A 144 -34.44 -8.75 16.39
N CYS A 145 -33.65 -7.69 16.29
CA CYS A 145 -34.12 -6.32 16.21
C CYS A 145 -34.67 -6.03 14.81
N HIS A 146 -35.98 -5.83 14.72
CA HIS A 146 -36.69 -5.54 13.49
C HIS A 146 -37.10 -4.06 13.46
N PRO A 147 -36.82 -3.32 12.37
CA PRO A 147 -37.37 -1.99 12.18
C PRO A 147 -38.89 -2.04 12.08
N ILE A 148 -39.55 -1.03 12.62
CA ILE A 148 -40.95 -0.78 12.32
C ILE A 148 -41.03 -0.15 10.92
N VAL A 149 -41.95 -0.65 10.09
CA VAL A 149 -42.08 -0.26 8.68
C VAL A 149 -42.81 1.08 8.57
N ASP A 150 -42.14 2.14 8.96
CA ASP A 150 -42.57 3.52 8.75
C ASP A 150 -42.13 4.04 7.38
N ASP A 151 -42.73 5.14 6.91
CA ASP A 151 -42.32 5.77 5.65
C ASP A 151 -40.86 6.25 5.69
N GLN A 152 -40.35 6.65 6.86
CA GLN A 152 -38.94 6.98 7.05
C GLN A 152 -38.03 5.76 6.79
N TYR A 153 -38.43 4.58 7.27
CA TYR A 153 -37.68 3.34 7.04
C TYR A 153 -37.71 2.93 5.56
N LYS A 154 -38.86 3.07 4.89
CA LYS A 154 -38.98 2.83 3.45
C LYS A 154 -38.05 3.74 2.65
N GLN A 155 -38.00 5.03 2.99
CA GLN A 155 -37.11 6.00 2.35
C GLN A 155 -35.63 5.64 2.55
N LEU A 156 -35.22 5.34 3.78
CA LEU A 156 -33.86 4.88 4.07
C LEU A 156 -33.51 3.62 3.26
N LYS A 157 -34.43 2.67 3.16
CA LYS A 157 -34.21 1.44 2.41
C LYS A 157 -34.09 1.71 0.91
N LYS A 158 -34.91 2.61 0.36
CA LYS A 158 -34.83 3.05 -1.04
C LYS A 158 -33.45 3.66 -1.34
N ASP A 159 -32.99 4.58 -0.50
CA ASP A 159 -31.69 5.25 -0.67
C ASP A 159 -30.53 4.24 -0.56
N GLN A 160 -30.62 3.30 0.37
CA GLN A 160 -29.62 2.23 0.52
C GLN A 160 -29.58 1.33 -0.72
N VAL A 161 -30.74 0.90 -1.22
CA VAL A 161 -30.83 0.07 -2.44
C VAL A 161 -30.30 0.83 -3.65
N GLN A 162 -30.63 2.11 -3.79
CA GLN A 162 -30.12 2.96 -4.87
C GLN A 162 -28.61 3.10 -4.79
N ALA A 163 -28.04 3.37 -3.61
CA ALA A 163 -26.60 3.49 -3.43
C ALA A 163 -25.86 2.17 -3.68
N GLN A 164 -26.42 1.03 -3.25
CA GLN A 164 -25.83 -0.29 -3.47
C GLN A 164 -25.95 -0.76 -4.93
N ASN A 165 -27.04 -0.40 -5.61
CA ASN A 165 -27.29 -0.76 -7.01
C ASN A 165 -26.67 0.22 -8.02
N THR A 166 -26.13 1.36 -7.56
CA THR A 166 -25.39 2.26 -8.45
C THR A 166 -24.00 1.68 -8.66
N PRO A 167 -23.64 1.24 -9.89
CA PRO A 167 -22.33 0.65 -10.13
C PRO A 167 -21.24 1.69 -9.95
N GLN A 168 -20.15 1.32 -9.26
CA GLN A 168 -19.00 2.22 -9.04
C GLN A 168 -18.27 2.58 -10.34
N ARG A 169 -18.39 1.72 -11.37
CA ARG A 169 -17.85 1.95 -12.70
C ARG A 169 -19.03 2.16 -13.65
N GLN A 170 -19.12 3.37 -14.19
CA GLN A 170 -20.13 3.71 -15.20
C GLN A 170 -19.43 3.90 -16.53
N VAL A 171 -19.92 3.22 -17.56
CA VAL A 171 -19.55 3.51 -18.95
C VAL A 171 -20.11 4.88 -19.28
N LYS A 172 -19.24 5.88 -19.42
CA LYS A 172 -19.62 7.20 -19.92
C LYS A 172 -19.53 7.16 -21.43
N LEU A 173 -20.66 7.38 -22.11
CA LEU A 173 -20.66 7.58 -23.54
C LEU A 173 -19.94 8.89 -23.85
N LEU A 174 -18.84 8.81 -24.60
CA LEU A 174 -18.20 9.97 -25.17
C LEU A 174 -19.03 10.41 -26.39
N THR A 175 -19.64 11.58 -26.31
CA THR A 175 -20.43 12.15 -27.42
C THR A 175 -19.55 12.63 -28.57
N THR A 176 -18.29 12.93 -28.29
CA THR A 176 -17.30 13.37 -29.27
C THR A 176 -16.09 12.46 -29.24
N ILE A 177 -15.53 12.19 -30.42
CA ILE A 177 -14.30 11.40 -30.56
C ILE A 177 -13.14 12.24 -30.00
N VAL A 178 -12.56 11.80 -28.87
CA VAL A 178 -11.32 12.37 -28.35
C VAL A 178 -10.16 11.77 -29.14
N GLN A 179 -9.67 12.49 -30.15
CA GLN A 179 -8.45 12.10 -30.86
C GLN A 179 -7.23 12.37 -29.96
N SER A 180 -6.84 11.35 -29.19
CA SER A 180 -5.68 11.41 -28.29
C SER A 180 -4.34 11.24 -29.01
N TYR A 181 -4.35 10.80 -30.28
CA TYR A 181 -3.15 10.57 -31.06
C TYR A 181 -3.05 11.61 -32.18
N LYS A 182 -2.28 12.68 -31.92
CA LYS A 182 -1.75 13.51 -32.99
C LYS A 182 -0.46 12.84 -33.46
N PRO A 183 -0.28 12.57 -34.77
CA PRO A 183 0.97 12.02 -35.28
C PRO A 183 2.13 12.92 -34.82
N VAL A 184 3.04 12.36 -34.02
CA VAL A 184 4.23 13.08 -33.59
C VAL A 184 5.28 12.86 -34.68
N ASN A 185 5.75 13.94 -35.30
CA ASN A 185 6.76 13.89 -36.37
C ASN A 185 8.08 13.25 -35.92
N ASP A 186 8.40 13.32 -34.63
CA ASP A 186 9.61 12.74 -34.07
C ASP A 186 9.27 11.86 -32.85
N HIS A 187 9.37 10.54 -33.05
CA HIS A 187 9.22 9.58 -31.96
C HIS A 187 10.45 9.62 -31.05
N ILE A 188 10.29 9.37 -29.75
CA ILE A 188 11.38 9.40 -28.74
C ILE A 188 12.60 8.55 -29.17
N SER A 189 12.35 7.45 -29.90
CA SER A 189 13.41 6.59 -30.45
C SER A 189 14.29 7.26 -31.52
N ASN A 190 13.83 8.33 -32.18
CA ASN A 190 14.60 9.01 -33.23
C ASN A 190 15.63 10.00 -32.65
N GLU A 191 15.35 10.59 -31.48
CA GLU A 191 16.29 11.47 -30.77
C GLU A 191 17.56 10.72 -30.34
N GLU A 192 17.43 9.47 -29.87
CA GLU A 192 18.57 8.60 -29.54
C GLU A 192 19.44 8.23 -30.76
N ARG A 193 18.88 8.25 -31.98
CA ARG A 193 19.63 7.96 -33.21
C ARG A 193 20.39 9.17 -33.71
N LYS A 194 19.89 10.39 -33.45
CA LYS A 194 20.58 11.64 -33.79
C LYS A 194 21.82 11.83 -32.90
N THR A 195 21.72 11.62 -31.60
CA THR A 195 22.84 11.81 -30.67
C THR A 195 24.04 10.88 -30.96
N LYS A 196 23.79 9.64 -31.40
CA LYS A 196 24.85 8.69 -31.82
C LYS A 196 25.59 9.09 -33.11
N LYS A 197 25.00 9.94 -33.96
CA LYS A 197 25.60 10.36 -35.24
C LYS A 197 26.43 11.65 -35.16
N VAL A 198 26.36 12.42 -34.07
CA VAL A 198 26.84 13.82 -34.02
C VAL A 198 28.16 14.00 -33.25
N GLU A 199 28.86 12.94 -32.81
CA GLU A 199 30.24 13.10 -32.33
C GLU A 199 31.22 13.35 -33.49
N LYS A 200 31.15 14.55 -34.10
CA LYS A 200 32.16 15.05 -35.04
C LYS A 200 33.40 15.42 -34.23
N ARG A 201 34.37 14.52 -34.23
CA ARG A 201 35.68 14.67 -33.57
C ARG A 201 36.58 15.57 -34.42
N SER A 202 36.89 16.77 -33.93
CA SER A 202 37.86 17.68 -34.56
C SER A 202 39.29 17.17 -34.37
N ARG A 203 40.15 17.43 -35.36
CA ARG A 203 41.58 17.09 -35.26
C ARG A 203 42.24 18.04 -34.27
N VAL A 204 42.89 17.48 -33.26
CA VAL A 204 43.73 18.21 -32.32
C VAL A 204 45.18 18.17 -32.81
N GLU A 205 45.98 19.14 -32.41
CA GLU A 205 47.41 19.24 -32.71
C GLU A 205 48.17 17.95 -32.37
N LYS A 206 49.09 17.57 -33.27
CA LYS A 206 49.80 16.28 -33.25
C LYS A 206 50.51 15.99 -31.93
N GLU A 207 51.20 16.99 -31.38
CA GLU A 207 51.97 16.87 -30.14
C GLU A 207 51.07 16.49 -28.94
N LYS A 208 49.93 17.18 -28.80
CA LYS A 208 48.96 16.90 -27.73
C LYS A 208 48.35 15.50 -27.83
N VAL A 209 48.15 15.01 -29.05
CA VAL A 209 47.66 13.63 -29.27
C VAL A 209 48.73 12.62 -28.90
N MET A 210 50.00 12.91 -29.19
CA MET A 210 51.13 12.06 -28.78
C MET A 210 51.25 11.95 -27.26
N ASP A 211 51.12 13.06 -26.51
CA ASP A 211 51.17 13.03 -25.04
C ASP A 211 50.08 12.15 -24.43
N VAL A 212 48.84 12.26 -24.96
CA VAL A 212 47.71 11.43 -24.53
C VAL A 212 47.94 9.95 -24.88
N LEU A 213 48.56 9.67 -26.03
CA LEU A 213 48.91 8.32 -26.44
C LEU A 213 50.00 7.73 -25.53
N PHE A 214 51.05 8.48 -25.20
CA PHE A 214 52.10 7.99 -24.30
C PHE A 214 51.56 7.67 -22.91
N ASN A 215 50.70 8.53 -22.34
CA ASN A 215 50.02 8.26 -21.06
C ASN A 215 49.08 7.04 -21.15
N ALA A 216 48.41 6.82 -22.29
CA ALA A 216 47.63 5.61 -22.49
C ALA A 216 48.54 4.36 -22.46
N PHE A 217 49.63 4.36 -23.24
CA PHE A 217 50.55 3.23 -23.34
C PHE A 217 51.37 2.96 -22.06
N GLU A 218 51.49 3.94 -21.17
CA GLU A 218 52.03 3.75 -19.82
C GLU A 218 51.11 2.83 -18.98
N LYS A 219 49.80 2.89 -19.18
CA LYS A 219 48.81 2.06 -18.47
C LYS A 219 48.71 0.65 -19.06
N HIS A 220 48.75 0.52 -20.38
CA HIS A 220 48.72 -0.78 -21.06
C HIS A 220 49.68 -0.83 -22.25
N GLN A 221 50.45 -1.91 -22.34
CA GLN A 221 51.47 -2.11 -23.38
C GLN A 221 50.87 -2.24 -24.79
N PHE A 222 49.64 -2.77 -24.90
CA PHE A 222 48.96 -3.05 -26.16
C PHE A 222 47.56 -2.43 -26.16
N TYR A 223 47.21 -1.73 -27.25
CA TYR A 223 45.87 -1.15 -27.43
C TYR A 223 45.25 -1.47 -28.78
N ASN A 224 43.92 -1.59 -28.81
CA ASN A 224 43.15 -1.62 -30.05
C ASN A 224 42.90 -0.18 -30.56
N VAL A 225 42.87 0.00 -31.88
CA VAL A 225 42.53 1.28 -32.52
C VAL A 225 41.19 1.83 -32.01
N LYS A 226 40.19 0.97 -31.74
CA LYS A 226 38.89 1.42 -31.22
C LYS A 226 39.01 2.12 -29.87
N ASP A 227 39.86 1.61 -28.99
CA ASP A 227 40.04 2.13 -27.64
C ASP A 227 40.84 3.44 -27.68
N LEU A 228 41.89 3.48 -28.51
CA LEU A 228 42.67 4.71 -28.75
C LEU A 228 41.81 5.81 -29.36
N VAL A 229 40.86 5.47 -30.23
CA VAL A 229 39.87 6.41 -30.77
C VAL A 229 38.96 6.93 -29.65
N GLY A 230 38.53 6.07 -28.73
CA GLY A 230 37.75 6.46 -27.55
C GLY A 230 38.51 7.43 -26.62
N ILE A 231 39.77 7.13 -26.32
CA ILE A 231 40.62 7.88 -25.39
C ILE A 231 41.03 9.23 -25.99
N THR A 232 41.54 9.24 -27.22
CA THR A 232 42.06 10.45 -27.87
C THR A 232 40.95 11.33 -28.46
N LYS A 233 39.75 10.77 -28.64
CA LYS A 233 38.63 11.38 -29.38
C LYS A 233 39.07 11.95 -30.74
N GLN A 234 40.05 11.32 -31.40
CA GLN A 234 40.51 11.71 -32.74
C GLN A 234 39.86 10.85 -33.83
N PRO A 235 39.72 11.37 -35.07
CA PRO A 235 39.24 10.57 -36.19
C PRO A 235 40.25 9.47 -36.56
N VAL A 236 39.73 8.28 -36.89
CA VAL A 236 40.52 7.05 -37.18
C VAL A 236 41.65 7.27 -38.20
N PRO A 237 41.46 8.00 -39.32
CA PRO A 237 42.54 8.19 -40.30
C PRO A 237 43.73 8.96 -39.72
N TYR A 238 43.46 10.05 -38.99
CA TYR A 238 44.50 10.90 -38.40
C TYR A 238 45.27 10.17 -37.30
N LEU A 239 44.55 9.41 -36.47
CA LEU A 239 45.17 8.62 -35.42
C LEU A 239 46.10 7.54 -35.99
N LYS A 240 45.74 6.91 -37.11
CA LYS A 240 46.59 5.92 -37.78
C LYS A 240 47.87 6.52 -38.39
N GLU A 241 47.85 7.77 -38.81
CA GLU A 241 49.06 8.46 -39.29
C GLU A 241 50.06 8.62 -38.15
N ILE A 242 49.59 9.12 -36.99
CA ILE A 242 50.42 9.28 -35.79
C ILE A 242 50.91 7.91 -35.28
N LEU A 243 50.03 6.91 -35.20
CA LEU A 243 50.39 5.56 -34.74
C LEU A 243 51.43 4.88 -35.65
N LYS A 244 51.44 5.14 -36.96
CA LYS A 244 52.48 4.60 -37.86
C LYS A 244 53.87 5.19 -37.58
N GLU A 245 53.93 6.41 -37.06
CA GLU A 245 55.20 7.06 -36.74
C GLU A 245 55.80 6.49 -35.44
N ILE A 246 54.99 6.33 -34.39
CA ILE A 246 55.45 6.02 -33.02
C ILE A 246 55.19 4.58 -32.55
N CYS A 247 54.29 3.83 -33.20
CA CYS A 247 53.89 2.49 -32.79
C CYS A 247 54.17 1.43 -33.87
N ASN A 248 54.34 0.18 -33.43
CA ASN A 248 54.33 -1.01 -34.26
C ASN A 248 52.95 -1.67 -34.23
N TYR A 249 52.52 -2.19 -35.38
CA TYR A 249 51.25 -2.91 -35.52
C TYR A 249 51.50 -4.41 -35.43
N ASN A 250 50.93 -5.06 -34.41
CA ASN A 250 51.13 -6.49 -34.19
C ASN A 250 50.11 -7.30 -35.03
N MET A 251 50.62 -8.13 -35.95
CA MET A 251 49.81 -9.02 -36.79
C MET A 251 49.74 -10.47 -36.28
N THR A 252 50.49 -10.78 -35.22
CA THR A 252 50.62 -12.14 -34.65
C THR A 252 49.76 -12.31 -33.40
N ALA A 253 49.27 -13.52 -33.14
CA ALA A 253 48.62 -13.86 -31.87
C ALA A 253 49.69 -13.96 -30.77
N PRO A 254 49.44 -13.54 -29.51
CA PRO A 254 48.15 -13.29 -28.86
C PRO A 254 47.59 -11.85 -28.99
N HIS A 255 48.38 -10.86 -29.42
CA HIS A 255 47.98 -9.44 -29.50
C HIS A 255 47.67 -8.97 -30.93
N LYS A 256 46.96 -9.81 -31.70
CA LYS A 256 46.64 -9.54 -33.11
C LYS A 256 45.77 -8.28 -33.24
N ASN A 257 46.14 -7.42 -34.18
CA ASN A 257 45.49 -6.13 -34.46
C ASN A 257 45.66 -5.07 -33.36
N MET A 258 46.60 -5.25 -32.43
CA MET A 258 46.93 -4.25 -31.42
C MET A 258 48.15 -3.42 -31.84
N TRP A 259 48.20 -2.19 -31.36
CA TRP A 259 49.34 -1.30 -31.47
C TRP A 259 50.15 -1.33 -30.18
N GLU A 260 51.46 -1.30 -30.31
CA GLU A 260 52.43 -1.16 -29.22
C GLU A 260 53.41 -0.04 -29.57
N LEU A 261 53.96 0.67 -28.58
CA LEU A 261 54.99 1.68 -28.86
C LEU A 261 56.25 1.04 -29.45
N LYS A 262 56.93 1.75 -30.35
CA LYS A 262 58.26 1.36 -30.82
C LYS A 262 59.26 1.35 -29.66
N PRO A 263 60.28 0.47 -29.69
CA PRO A 263 61.28 0.38 -28.63
C PRO A 263 62.03 1.68 -28.36
N GLU A 264 62.19 2.52 -29.37
CA GLU A 264 62.82 3.85 -29.27
C GLU A 264 62.02 4.85 -28.41
N PHE A 265 60.71 4.63 -28.28
CA PHE A 265 59.81 5.48 -27.50
C PHE A 265 59.29 4.78 -26.23
N ARG A 266 59.81 3.57 -25.93
CA ARG A 266 59.50 2.83 -24.69
C ARG A 266 60.41 3.33 -23.57
N HIS A 267 59.83 4.07 -22.63
CA HIS A 267 60.48 4.37 -21.35
C HIS A 267 59.97 3.42 -20.26
N TYR A 268 60.07 2.10 -20.48
CA TYR A 268 59.89 1.17 -19.38
C TYR A 268 61.10 1.33 -18.46
N LYS A 269 60.90 1.80 -17.23
CA LYS A 269 61.90 1.59 -16.18
C LYS A 269 62.14 0.08 -16.14
N SER A 270 63.39 -0.35 -16.33
CA SER A 270 63.80 -1.71 -16.00
C SER A 270 63.43 -1.93 -14.54
N HIS A 271 62.45 -2.78 -14.27
CA HIS A 271 62.23 -3.26 -12.93
C HIS A 271 63.43 -4.17 -12.65
N ASP A 272 64.40 -3.66 -11.88
CA ASP A 272 65.56 -4.39 -11.42
C ASP A 272 65.12 -5.71 -10.76
N GLU A 273 65.77 -6.79 -11.19
CA GLU A 273 65.89 -8.01 -10.41
C GLU A 273 66.47 -7.66 -9.03
N THR A 274 65.68 -7.83 -7.98
CA THR A 274 66.20 -8.04 -6.63
C THR A 274 65.39 -9.16 -5.99
N THR A 275 66.11 -10.28 -5.79
CA THR A 275 66.00 -11.30 -4.74
C THR A 275 64.79 -11.25 -3.82
#